data_AF-A0A9E3SR00-F1
#
_entry.id   AF-A0A9E3SR00-F1
#
_cell.length_a   1.000
_cell.length_b   1.000
_cell.length_c   1.000
_cell.angle_alpha   90.00
_cell.angle_beta   90.00
_cell.angle_gamma   90.00
#
_symmetry.space_group_name_H-M   'P 1'
#
loop_
_entity.id
_entity.type
_entity.pdbx_description
1 polymer ?
#
loop_
_entity_poly.entity_id
_entity_poly.type
_entity_poly.pdbx_seq_one_letter_code
_entity_poly.pdbx_strand_id
1 'polypeptide(L)'
;MCKRKLSVMMAVILLLLSVPLTTLAQRGGQDLSESNCALTPDQIMGQAFSSTAGAVGETSNKGLTPQGEDIEANGLDAQARWIMMNLPYAAGGREPVAILVIDDFSDDGTGSRPPSHGWLVMQVLEQLQAQLPGNLADKIRLTRVNIADEVGYQSDFIQPAVERAMNTLAEAGITRFVLNMSFVFIPCVDTDLGFNFGEFRQAHQNNPTRSIVEQVGGNVAYVRSLLQDSRISVVEENSLEMTDVNNLRGQGRVTSGRQIPPTPAQANPSLQPQNLRVLRLFNNARLQSDPLRDFLRQTARGRIVVPVASSGNFKQRQPFFPARWPEVISVSANEGNDFRFWLQSNNAAVSVPGAWFLFDDGEYRAGTSFAAPVVSLLIAMDLTQSQPRCALRGGTSALARGNYDNTLIGDVVRQFC
;
A
#
# COMPACT_ATOMS: atom_id res chain seq x y z
N MET A 1 30.55 -58.78 -26.09
CA MET A 1 29.49 -57.74 -26.08
C MET A 1 29.69 -56.65 -25.00
N CYS A 2 30.90 -56.40 -24.47
CA CYS A 2 31.10 -55.43 -23.36
C CYS A 2 31.80 -54.10 -23.76
N LYS A 3 32.37 -53.98 -24.97
CA LYS A 3 33.14 -52.78 -25.37
C LYS A 3 32.34 -51.65 -26.04
N ARG A 4 31.08 -51.88 -26.46
CA ARG A 4 30.27 -50.85 -27.16
C ARG A 4 29.45 -49.93 -26.25
N LYS A 5 29.26 -50.27 -24.97
CA LYS A 5 28.46 -49.43 -24.04
C LYS A 5 29.28 -48.31 -23.38
N LEU A 6 30.61 -48.42 -23.32
CA LEU A 6 31.46 -47.44 -22.63
C LEU A 6 31.69 -46.16 -23.47
N SER A 7 31.74 -46.24 -24.80
CA SER A 7 31.92 -45.05 -25.66
C SER A 7 30.68 -44.13 -25.72
N VAL A 8 29.48 -44.67 -25.57
CA VAL A 8 28.25 -43.85 -25.62
C VAL A 8 28.08 -43.05 -24.31
N MET A 9 28.44 -43.63 -23.17
CA MET A 9 28.33 -42.94 -21.88
C MET A 9 29.34 -41.78 -21.74
N MET A 10 30.54 -41.92 -22.29
CA MET A 10 31.55 -40.86 -22.25
C MET A 10 31.24 -39.69 -23.19
N ALA A 11 30.59 -39.96 -24.33
CA ALA A 11 30.13 -38.92 -25.26
C ALA A 11 28.99 -38.06 -24.69
N VAL A 12 28.09 -38.65 -23.88
CA VAL A 12 27.01 -37.90 -23.21
C VAL A 12 27.55 -37.04 -22.06
N ILE A 13 28.57 -37.51 -21.33
CA ILE A 13 29.20 -36.74 -20.25
C ILE A 13 30.02 -35.55 -20.82
N LEU A 14 30.67 -35.71 -21.98
CA LEU A 14 31.38 -34.61 -22.65
C LEU A 14 30.43 -33.59 -23.30
N LEU A 15 29.25 -33.98 -23.77
CA LEU A 15 28.25 -33.04 -24.30
C LEU A 15 27.56 -32.22 -23.18
N LEU A 16 27.47 -32.76 -21.96
CA LEU A 16 26.93 -32.06 -20.80
C LEU A 16 27.94 -31.10 -20.15
N LEU A 17 29.24 -31.27 -20.41
CA LEU A 17 30.31 -30.38 -19.92
C LEU A 17 30.69 -29.26 -20.90
N SER A 18 30.12 -29.24 -22.11
CA SER A 18 30.34 -28.20 -23.12
C SER A 18 29.19 -27.21 -23.23
N VAL A 19 28.38 -27.03 -22.17
CA VAL A 19 27.50 -25.85 -22.10
C VAL A 19 28.43 -24.66 -21.85
N PRO A 20 28.55 -23.70 -22.80
CA PRO A 20 29.47 -22.59 -22.63
C PRO A 20 29.03 -21.76 -21.42
N LEU A 21 29.93 -21.62 -20.45
CA LEU A 21 29.78 -20.78 -19.25
C LEU A 21 29.67 -19.26 -19.57
N THR A 22 29.35 -18.88 -20.80
CA THR A 22 29.45 -17.50 -21.30
C THR A 22 28.15 -16.71 -21.27
N THR A 23 27.03 -17.26 -20.80
CA THR A 23 25.74 -16.54 -20.81
C THR A 23 25.41 -15.76 -19.53
N LEU A 24 26.25 -15.76 -18.50
CA LEU A 24 25.99 -15.02 -17.25
C LEU A 24 26.69 -13.65 -17.14
N ALA A 25 27.56 -13.28 -18.08
CA ALA A 25 28.39 -12.07 -17.96
C ALA A 25 28.05 -10.93 -18.95
N GLN A 26 26.95 -11.04 -19.71
CA GLN A 26 26.61 -10.08 -20.78
C GLN A 26 25.20 -9.49 -20.71
N ARG A 27 24.62 -9.34 -19.50
CA ARG A 27 23.68 -8.24 -19.23
C ARG A 27 24.46 -6.96 -18.91
N GLY A 28 25.38 -6.60 -19.80
CA GLY A 28 26.20 -5.40 -19.71
C GLY A 28 25.44 -4.21 -20.27
N GLY A 29 25.12 -3.24 -19.42
CA GLY A 29 24.74 -1.89 -19.82
C GLY A 29 23.30 -1.70 -20.31
N GLN A 30 22.30 -2.33 -19.67
CA GLN A 30 20.98 -1.71 -19.72
C GLN A 30 21.09 -0.35 -19.06
N ASP A 31 20.71 0.68 -19.80
CA ASP A 31 20.76 2.07 -19.35
C ASP A 31 19.88 2.19 -18.11
N LEU A 32 20.51 2.43 -16.94
CA LEU A 32 19.81 2.59 -15.66
C LEU A 32 18.77 3.72 -15.73
N SER A 33 18.85 4.58 -16.76
CA SER A 33 17.88 5.62 -17.07
C SER A 33 16.45 5.12 -17.33
N GLU A 34 16.26 3.81 -17.59
CA GLU A 34 14.94 3.22 -17.85
C GLU A 34 14.34 2.46 -16.65
N SER A 35 15.09 2.29 -15.55
CA SER A 35 14.64 1.52 -14.39
C SER A 35 13.73 2.33 -13.46
N ASN A 36 12.77 1.63 -12.83
CA ASN A 36 11.82 2.23 -11.89
C ASN A 36 12.11 1.77 -10.47
N CYS A 37 11.98 2.69 -9.52
CA CYS A 37 12.26 2.49 -8.12
C CYS A 37 10.95 2.64 -7.32
N ALA A 38 10.68 1.67 -6.45
CA ALA A 38 9.60 1.71 -5.50
C ALA A 38 9.97 2.65 -4.34
N LEU A 39 9.03 3.52 -4.01
CA LEU A 39 9.14 4.46 -2.92
C LEU A 39 8.00 4.17 -1.94
N THR A 40 8.34 3.91 -0.68
CA THR A 40 7.37 3.69 0.38
C THR A 40 6.97 5.00 1.06
N PRO A 41 5.82 5.07 1.74
CA PRO A 41 5.40 6.28 2.47
C PRO A 41 6.45 6.85 3.42
N ASP A 42 7.22 5.99 4.10
CA ASP A 42 8.32 6.40 4.98
C ASP A 42 9.40 7.20 4.24
N GLN A 43 9.64 6.89 2.96
CA GLN A 43 10.62 7.60 2.14
C GLN A 43 10.03 8.86 1.49
N ILE A 44 8.71 8.88 1.26
CA ILE A 44 8.01 10.05 0.73
C ILE A 44 8.09 11.21 1.74
N MET A 45 7.86 10.92 3.01
CA MET A 45 7.71 11.94 4.06
C MET A 45 8.80 11.91 5.15
N GLY A 46 9.59 10.85 5.24
CA GLY A 46 10.50 10.59 6.36
C GLY A 46 9.81 9.81 7.48
N GLN A 47 10.56 9.03 8.26
CA GLN A 47 10.02 8.26 9.40
C GLN A 47 9.40 9.16 10.50
N ALA A 48 9.84 10.42 10.61
CA ALA A 48 9.24 11.40 11.53
C ALA A 48 7.78 11.75 11.20
N PHE A 49 7.24 11.24 10.09
CA PHE A 49 5.88 11.47 9.63
C PHE A 49 4.96 10.26 9.65
N SER A 50 5.47 9.07 9.99
CA SER A 50 4.61 7.92 10.32
C SER A 50 3.70 8.22 11.52
N SER A 51 4.10 9.20 12.35
CA SER A 51 3.33 9.79 13.45
C SER A 51 2.46 11.00 13.07
N THR A 52 2.49 11.52 11.83
CA THR A 52 1.71 12.72 11.43
C THR A 52 0.92 12.58 10.13
N ALA A 53 1.03 11.45 9.42
CA ALA A 53 -0.03 11.00 8.52
C ALA A 53 -1.24 10.40 9.27
N GLY A 54 -1.13 10.26 10.60
CA GLY A 54 -2.19 9.99 11.56
C GLY A 54 -2.09 10.96 12.74
N ALA A 55 -3.20 11.26 13.40
CA ALA A 55 -3.22 12.07 14.61
C ALA A 55 -2.58 11.28 15.75
N VAL A 56 -1.47 11.76 16.31
CA VAL A 56 -1.03 11.34 17.65
C VAL A 56 -1.81 12.19 18.65
N GLY A 57 -2.81 11.56 19.29
CA GLY A 57 -3.39 12.11 20.51
C GLY A 57 -2.52 11.72 21.69
N GLU A 58 -2.06 12.69 22.47
CA GLU A 58 -1.49 12.44 23.80
C GLU A 58 -2.61 11.94 24.72
N THR A 59 -2.90 10.63 24.69
CA THR A 59 -3.32 9.81 25.85
C THR A 59 -3.86 8.44 25.38
N SER A 60 -3.08 7.44 25.77
CA SER A 60 -3.22 5.97 25.88
C SER A 60 -4.51 5.19 25.58
N ASN A 61 -5.59 5.68 24.97
CA ASN A 61 -6.72 4.86 24.48
C ASN A 61 -7.61 5.58 23.45
N LYS A 62 -7.40 6.88 23.19
CA LYS A 62 -8.32 7.71 22.41
C LYS A 62 -7.51 8.61 21.51
N GLY A 63 -7.43 8.29 20.22
CA GLY A 63 -6.91 9.24 19.25
C GLY A 63 -7.82 10.46 19.27
N LEU A 64 -7.26 11.67 19.28
CA LEU A 64 -8.08 12.87 19.26
C LEU A 64 -8.25 13.34 17.82
N THR A 65 -9.49 13.56 17.41
CA THR A 65 -9.81 14.49 16.37
C THR A 65 -9.30 15.87 16.79
N PRO A 66 -9.27 16.79 15.85
CA PRO A 66 -8.50 18.00 16.05
C PRO A 66 -9.27 19.10 16.73
N GLN A 67 -10.56 18.84 16.89
CA GLN A 67 -11.44 19.57 17.78
C GLN A 67 -11.29 19.05 19.23
N GLY A 68 -10.30 18.20 19.51
CA GLY A 68 -10.09 17.57 20.81
C GLY A 68 -11.12 16.50 21.14
N GLU A 69 -11.85 15.99 20.14
CA GLU A 69 -12.86 14.96 20.33
C GLU A 69 -12.24 13.58 20.14
N ASP A 70 -12.72 12.57 20.83
CA ASP A 70 -12.20 11.20 20.68
C ASP A 70 -12.60 10.59 19.31
N ILE A 71 -11.65 10.02 18.58
CA ILE A 71 -11.83 9.31 17.30
C ILE A 71 -12.81 8.15 17.48
N GLU A 72 -12.71 7.40 18.58
CA GLU A 72 -13.66 6.33 18.91
C GLU A 72 -15.07 6.90 19.15
N ALA A 73 -15.17 8.03 19.85
CA ALA A 73 -16.45 8.67 20.15
C ALA A 73 -17.17 9.20 18.89
N ASN A 74 -16.42 9.47 17.81
CA ASN A 74 -16.95 9.92 16.53
C ASN A 74 -17.21 8.77 15.53
N GLY A 75 -16.93 7.52 15.89
CA GLY A 75 -17.10 6.37 14.99
C GLY A 75 -16.23 6.46 13.72
N LEU A 76 -15.13 7.20 13.81
CA LEU A 76 -14.17 7.38 12.72
C LEU A 76 -13.15 6.24 12.67
N ASP A 77 -13.10 5.42 13.70
CA ASP A 77 -12.21 4.29 13.83
C ASP A 77 -12.52 3.21 12.78
N ALA A 78 -11.50 2.85 11.99
CA ALA A 78 -11.59 1.77 11.02
C ALA A 78 -11.44 0.42 11.72
N GLN A 79 -12.38 0.06 12.59
CA GLN A 79 -12.33 -1.22 13.30
C GLN A 79 -12.39 -2.38 12.30
N ALA A 80 -11.38 -3.24 12.31
CA ALA A 80 -11.35 -4.45 11.49
C ALA A 80 -12.65 -5.26 11.62
N ARG A 81 -13.16 -5.38 12.85
CA ARG A 81 -14.42 -6.07 13.14
C ARG A 81 -15.63 -5.45 12.43
N TRP A 82 -15.75 -4.12 12.44
CA TRP A 82 -16.83 -3.42 11.76
C TRP A 82 -16.71 -3.58 10.24
N ILE A 83 -15.50 -3.40 9.69
CA ILE A 83 -15.21 -3.54 8.26
C ILE A 83 -15.67 -4.91 7.76
N MET A 84 -15.30 -5.98 8.46
CA MET A 84 -15.63 -7.35 8.06
C MET A 84 -17.11 -7.71 8.22
N MET A 85 -17.85 -7.03 9.11
CA MET A 85 -19.30 -7.22 9.25
C MET A 85 -20.14 -6.38 8.28
N ASN A 86 -19.64 -5.22 7.86
CA ASN A 86 -20.45 -4.23 7.14
C ASN A 86 -20.09 -4.08 5.66
N LEU A 87 -18.91 -4.54 5.23
CA LEU A 87 -18.60 -4.58 3.80
C LEU A 87 -19.23 -5.83 3.18
N PRO A 88 -20.30 -5.68 2.37
CA PRO A 88 -20.94 -6.83 1.75
C PRO A 88 -19.96 -7.47 0.78
N TYR A 89 -19.56 -8.71 1.05
CA TYR A 89 -18.65 -9.43 0.18
C TYR A 89 -18.98 -10.91 0.10
N ALA A 90 -18.38 -11.58 -0.88
CA ALA A 90 -18.64 -12.96 -1.22
C ALA A 90 -18.41 -13.92 -0.05
N ALA A 91 -19.16 -15.02 -0.04
CA ALA A 91 -18.97 -16.10 0.94
C ALA A 91 -17.58 -16.72 0.77
N GLY A 92 -17.01 -17.18 1.88
CA GLY A 92 -15.79 -17.97 1.85
C GLY A 92 -15.97 -19.33 1.16
N GLY A 93 -14.88 -19.87 0.65
CA GLY A 93 -14.79 -21.19 0.04
C GLY A 93 -13.75 -22.09 0.71
N ARG A 94 -13.09 -22.95 -0.08
CA ARG A 94 -12.17 -24.00 0.42
C ARG A 94 -10.80 -23.98 -0.23
N GLU A 95 -10.65 -23.23 -1.29
CA GLU A 95 -9.44 -23.17 -2.11
C GLU A 95 -8.38 -22.35 -1.36
N PRO A 96 -7.13 -22.83 -1.30
CA PRO A 96 -6.07 -22.08 -0.64
C PRO A 96 -5.67 -20.87 -1.49
N VAL A 97 -5.49 -19.74 -0.82
CA VAL A 97 -5.12 -18.45 -1.41
C VAL A 97 -3.96 -17.88 -0.60
N ALA A 98 -3.08 -17.13 -1.25
CA ALA A 98 -2.09 -16.32 -0.56
C ALA A 98 -2.25 -14.84 -0.88
N ILE A 99 -2.06 -13.99 0.13
CA ILE A 99 -1.85 -12.56 -0.03
C ILE A 99 -0.35 -12.32 0.12
N LEU A 100 0.29 -11.81 -0.93
CA LEU A 100 1.68 -11.39 -0.92
C LEU A 100 1.68 -9.88 -0.65
N VAL A 101 2.20 -9.48 0.52
CA VAL A 101 2.41 -8.08 0.87
C VAL A 101 3.79 -7.68 0.38
N ILE A 102 3.84 -6.85 -0.65
CA ILE A 102 5.06 -6.41 -1.32
C ILE A 102 5.37 -5.00 -0.84
N ASP A 103 6.32 -4.88 0.07
CA ASP A 103 6.63 -3.63 0.76
C ASP A 103 8.01 -3.69 1.44
N ASP A 104 8.38 -2.62 2.12
CA ASP A 104 9.56 -2.52 2.97
C ASP A 104 9.30 -3.14 4.34
N PHE A 105 10.04 -4.22 4.65
CA PHE A 105 10.01 -4.91 5.95
C PHE A 105 11.34 -4.78 6.71
N SER A 106 12.03 -3.66 6.56
CA SER A 106 13.37 -3.42 7.15
C SER A 106 13.39 -3.34 8.68
N ASP A 107 12.27 -3.01 9.33
CA ASP A 107 12.21 -2.88 10.80
C ASP A 107 10.85 -3.29 11.35
N ASP A 108 10.81 -4.14 12.37
CA ASP A 108 9.57 -4.64 12.97
C ASP A 108 9.08 -3.81 14.17
N GLY A 109 9.82 -2.75 14.54
CA GLY A 109 9.47 -1.89 15.66
C GLY A 109 9.86 -2.45 17.03
N THR A 110 10.49 -3.63 17.11
CA THR A 110 10.96 -4.19 18.39
C THR A 110 12.26 -3.54 18.89
N GLY A 111 12.94 -2.80 18.02
CA GLY A 111 14.20 -2.11 18.31
C GLY A 111 14.02 -0.64 18.68
N SER A 112 15.06 0.16 18.39
CA SER A 112 15.06 1.62 18.62
C SER A 112 14.41 2.41 17.48
N ARG A 113 13.93 1.71 16.45
CA ARG A 113 13.34 2.29 15.25
C ARG A 113 11.86 1.95 15.23
N PRO A 114 11.01 2.83 14.68
CA PRO A 114 9.60 2.51 14.49
C PRO A 114 9.44 1.36 13.49
N PRO A 115 8.31 0.64 13.52
CA PRO A 115 8.01 -0.37 12.51
C PRO A 115 8.02 0.26 11.12
N SER A 116 8.58 -0.45 10.15
CA SER A 116 8.56 -0.03 8.76
C SER A 116 7.14 -0.06 8.22
N HIS A 117 6.90 0.74 7.18
CA HIS A 117 5.60 0.80 6.52
C HIS A 117 5.00 -0.57 6.18
N GLY A 118 5.78 -1.51 5.65
CA GLY A 118 5.29 -2.86 5.32
C GLY A 118 4.80 -3.65 6.52
N TRP A 119 5.41 -3.47 7.69
CA TRP A 119 4.95 -4.08 8.94
C TRP A 119 3.60 -3.53 9.38
N LEU A 120 3.39 -2.22 9.27
CA LEU A 120 2.09 -1.60 9.55
C LEU A 120 1.00 -2.11 8.59
N VAL A 121 1.30 -2.21 7.29
CA VAL A 121 0.36 -2.78 6.30
C VAL A 121 0.03 -4.23 6.63
N MET A 122 1.02 -5.03 7.02
CA MET A 122 0.82 -6.41 7.44
C MET A 122 -0.05 -6.51 8.69
N GLN A 123 0.17 -5.65 9.69
CA GLN A 123 -0.62 -5.62 10.90
C GLN A 123 -2.11 -5.37 10.60
N VAL A 124 -2.44 -4.45 9.69
CA VAL A 124 -3.83 -4.24 9.25
C VAL A 124 -4.42 -5.52 8.65
N LEU A 125 -3.68 -6.24 7.80
CA LEU A 125 -4.13 -7.52 7.24
C LEU A 125 -4.34 -8.59 8.32
N GLU A 126 -3.43 -8.70 9.28
CA GLU A 126 -3.51 -9.65 10.40
C GLU A 126 -4.73 -9.33 11.28
N GLN A 127 -4.97 -8.06 11.62
CA GLN A 127 -6.15 -7.61 12.35
C GLN A 127 -7.46 -7.95 11.62
N LEU A 128 -7.52 -7.71 10.30
CA LEU A 128 -8.68 -8.05 9.47
C LEU A 128 -8.88 -9.57 9.36
N GLN A 129 -7.82 -10.34 9.13
CA GLN A 129 -7.88 -11.79 9.04
C GLN A 129 -8.34 -12.42 10.35
N ALA A 130 -7.93 -11.87 11.50
CA ALA A 130 -8.36 -12.35 12.81
C ALA A 130 -9.88 -12.24 13.05
N GLN A 131 -10.58 -11.42 12.25
CA GLN A 131 -12.05 -11.32 12.32
C GLN A 131 -12.77 -12.37 11.45
N LEU A 132 -12.04 -13.13 10.64
CA LEU A 132 -12.62 -14.18 9.81
C LEU A 132 -12.96 -15.43 10.64
N PRO A 133 -13.97 -16.21 10.24
CA PRO A 133 -14.15 -17.56 10.75
C PRO A 133 -12.87 -18.38 10.55
N GLY A 134 -12.43 -19.14 11.56
CA GLY A 134 -11.14 -19.85 11.54
C GLY A 134 -10.97 -20.75 10.32
N ASN A 135 -12.03 -21.45 9.89
CA ASN A 135 -12.01 -22.31 8.71
C ASN A 135 -11.75 -21.55 7.39
N LEU A 136 -12.08 -20.26 7.33
CA LEU A 136 -11.77 -19.38 6.20
C LEU A 136 -10.41 -18.71 6.37
N ALA A 137 -10.07 -18.27 7.58
CA ALA A 137 -8.76 -17.71 7.89
C ALA A 137 -7.63 -18.70 7.51
N ASP A 138 -7.79 -19.98 7.82
CA ASP A 138 -6.86 -21.07 7.48
C ASP A 138 -6.66 -21.28 5.96
N LYS A 139 -7.55 -20.72 5.12
CA LYS A 139 -7.44 -20.78 3.66
C LYS A 139 -6.67 -19.62 3.06
N ILE A 140 -6.42 -18.56 3.85
CA ILE A 140 -5.76 -17.35 3.38
C ILE A 140 -4.40 -17.28 4.07
N ARG A 141 -3.32 -17.40 3.29
CA ARG A 141 -1.95 -17.29 3.80
C ARG A 141 -1.40 -15.89 3.57
N LEU A 142 -1.00 -15.20 4.62
CA LEU A 142 -0.25 -13.94 4.49
C LEU A 142 1.25 -14.25 4.28
N THR A 143 1.85 -13.63 3.27
CA THR A 143 3.27 -13.79 2.94
C THR A 143 3.91 -12.42 2.70
N ARG A 144 5.09 -12.19 3.28
CA ARG A 144 5.87 -10.97 3.09
C ARG A 144 6.78 -11.12 1.87
N VAL A 145 6.88 -10.07 1.07
CA VAL A 145 7.88 -9.93 0.01
C VAL A 145 8.63 -8.63 0.30
N ASN A 146 9.79 -8.74 0.93
CA ASN A 146 10.61 -7.59 1.30
C ASN A 146 11.29 -7.00 0.05
N ILE A 147 11.01 -5.73 -0.23
CA ILE A 147 11.64 -4.98 -1.33
C ILE A 147 12.82 -4.12 -0.86
N ALA A 148 13.05 -4.05 0.46
CA ALA A 148 14.21 -3.40 1.05
C ALA A 148 15.49 -4.24 0.89
N ASP A 149 16.61 -3.65 1.29
CA ASP A 149 17.95 -4.28 1.38
C ASP A 149 18.41 -4.96 0.10
N GLU A 150 18.27 -6.29 -0.01
CA GLU A 150 18.80 -7.14 -1.09
C GLU A 150 18.13 -6.86 -2.44
N VAL A 151 16.84 -6.50 -2.43
CA VAL A 151 16.06 -6.20 -3.65
C VAL A 151 16.28 -4.75 -4.10
N GLY A 152 16.71 -3.87 -3.19
CA GLY A 152 17.15 -2.52 -3.53
C GLY A 152 16.08 -1.59 -4.11
N TYR A 153 14.79 -1.90 -3.88
CA TYR A 153 13.61 -1.15 -4.36
C TYR A 153 13.45 -1.04 -5.88
N GLN A 154 14.25 -1.69 -6.72
CA GLN A 154 14.08 -1.57 -8.18
C GLN A 154 13.07 -2.58 -8.71
N SER A 155 12.24 -2.17 -9.66
CA SER A 155 11.23 -3.02 -10.35
C SER A 155 11.81 -4.35 -10.82
N ASP A 156 13.04 -4.30 -11.35
CA ASP A 156 13.77 -5.42 -11.95
C ASP A 156 14.14 -6.50 -10.92
N PHE A 157 14.21 -6.14 -9.65
CA PHE A 157 14.46 -7.05 -8.54
C PHE A 157 13.18 -7.40 -7.78
N ILE A 158 12.19 -6.50 -7.76
CA ILE A 158 10.88 -6.78 -7.16
C ILE A 158 10.18 -7.91 -7.90
N GLN A 159 10.16 -7.88 -9.24
CA GLN A 159 9.54 -8.93 -10.06
C GLN A 159 10.05 -10.35 -9.71
N PRO A 160 11.36 -10.66 -9.75
CA PRO A 160 11.85 -11.99 -9.44
C PRO A 160 11.64 -12.38 -7.96
N ALA A 161 11.57 -11.42 -7.03
CA ALA A 161 11.24 -11.69 -5.63
C ALA A 161 9.78 -12.14 -5.48
N VAL A 162 8.84 -11.45 -6.15
CA VAL A 162 7.42 -11.84 -6.20
C VAL A 162 7.26 -13.21 -6.85
N GLU A 163 7.90 -13.44 -8.00
CA GLU A 163 7.83 -14.72 -8.71
C GLU A 163 8.36 -15.88 -7.86
N ARG A 164 9.49 -15.67 -7.15
CA ARG A 164 10.06 -16.67 -6.24
C ARG A 164 9.08 -17.01 -5.12
N ALA A 165 8.50 -16.00 -4.45
CA ALA A 165 7.53 -16.20 -3.39
C ALA A 165 6.30 -16.99 -3.90
N MET A 166 5.78 -16.64 -5.07
CA MET A 166 4.67 -17.39 -5.68
C MET A 166 5.04 -18.82 -6.04
N ASN A 167 6.25 -19.08 -6.56
CA ASN A 167 6.71 -20.43 -6.88
C ASN A 167 6.82 -21.30 -5.63
N THR A 168 7.41 -20.78 -4.55
CA THR A 168 7.48 -21.46 -3.25
C THR A 168 6.09 -21.81 -2.71
N LEU A 169 5.12 -20.90 -2.83
CA LEU A 169 3.75 -21.14 -2.39
C LEU A 169 3.00 -22.13 -3.32
N ALA A 170 3.31 -22.12 -4.62
CA ALA A 170 2.75 -23.06 -5.58
C ALA A 170 3.24 -24.49 -5.35
N GLU A 171 4.50 -24.68 -4.92
CA GLU A 171 5.01 -25.98 -4.46
C GLU A 171 4.23 -26.49 -3.23
N ALA A 172 3.69 -25.59 -2.41
CA ALA A 172 2.78 -25.90 -1.31
C ALA A 172 1.29 -26.02 -1.73
N GLY A 173 0.99 -26.04 -3.03
CA GLY A 173 -0.36 -26.22 -3.58
C GLY A 173 -1.21 -24.95 -3.69
N ILE A 174 -0.64 -23.76 -3.45
CA ILE A 174 -1.37 -22.49 -3.58
C ILE A 174 -1.20 -21.93 -5.00
N THR A 175 -2.30 -21.77 -5.74
CA THR A 175 -2.29 -21.30 -7.14
C THR A 175 -3.03 -19.98 -7.35
N ARG A 176 -3.51 -19.38 -6.26
CA ARG A 176 -4.34 -18.16 -6.25
C ARG A 176 -3.70 -17.13 -5.36
N PHE A 177 -3.45 -15.95 -5.92
CA PHE A 177 -2.62 -14.93 -5.32
C PHE A 177 -3.30 -13.58 -5.39
N VAL A 178 -3.24 -12.86 -4.27
CA VAL A 178 -3.48 -11.42 -4.21
C VAL A 178 -2.14 -10.75 -3.99
N LEU A 179 -1.80 -9.76 -4.80
CA LEU A 179 -0.58 -8.97 -4.59
C LEU A 179 -0.99 -7.64 -3.99
N ASN A 180 -0.70 -7.41 -2.71
CA ASN A 180 -0.91 -6.13 -2.05
C ASN A 180 0.36 -5.29 -2.21
N MET A 181 0.25 -4.16 -2.91
CA MET A 181 1.36 -3.24 -3.20
C MET A 181 1.04 -1.86 -2.61
N SER A 182 1.77 -1.49 -1.56
CA SER A 182 1.54 -0.22 -0.84
C SER A 182 2.72 0.75 -0.98
N PHE A 183 3.30 0.79 -2.18
CA PHE A 183 4.38 1.68 -2.59
C PHE A 183 4.02 2.40 -3.89
N VAL A 184 4.80 3.43 -4.23
CA VAL A 184 4.67 4.18 -5.49
C VAL A 184 5.91 3.98 -6.34
N PHE A 185 5.76 3.80 -7.65
CA PHE A 185 6.90 3.82 -8.57
C PHE A 185 7.28 5.24 -8.98
N ILE A 186 8.58 5.47 -9.04
CA ILE A 186 9.23 6.65 -9.61
C ILE A 186 10.38 6.20 -10.52
N PRO A 187 10.86 7.04 -11.45
CA PRO A 187 12.13 6.78 -12.11
C PRO A 187 13.25 6.66 -11.08
N CYS A 188 14.15 5.68 -11.26
CA CYS A 188 15.35 5.61 -10.43
C CYS A 188 16.30 6.80 -10.68
N VAL A 189 16.29 7.37 -11.88
CA VAL A 189 17.02 8.58 -12.24
C VAL A 189 16.10 9.51 -13.03
N ASP A 190 16.05 10.79 -12.68
CA ASP A 190 15.36 11.84 -13.44
C ASP A 190 16.30 13.02 -13.64
N THR A 191 16.87 13.12 -14.85
CA THR A 191 17.87 14.14 -15.19
C THR A 191 17.30 15.55 -15.22
N ASP A 192 16.01 15.70 -15.53
CA ASP A 192 15.35 17.00 -15.62
C ASP A 192 15.12 17.59 -14.21
N LEU A 193 14.86 16.72 -13.24
CA LEU A 193 14.73 17.06 -11.83
C LEU A 193 16.06 17.02 -11.06
N GLY A 194 17.13 16.49 -11.67
CA GLY A 194 18.40 16.25 -11.00
C GLY A 194 18.27 15.22 -9.86
N PHE A 195 17.39 14.24 -10.03
CA PHE A 195 17.09 13.23 -9.02
C PHE A 195 17.78 11.90 -9.31
N ASN A 196 18.35 11.30 -8.27
CA ASN A 196 18.92 9.95 -8.29
C ASN A 196 18.46 9.20 -7.02
N PHE A 197 17.73 8.10 -7.21
CA PHE A 197 17.17 7.31 -6.12
C PHE A 197 18.25 6.64 -5.25
N GLY A 198 19.36 6.22 -5.84
CA GLY A 198 20.48 5.63 -5.11
C GLY A 198 21.12 6.62 -4.14
N GLU A 199 21.34 7.85 -4.59
CA GLU A 199 21.84 8.95 -3.76
C GLU A 199 20.84 9.31 -2.65
N PHE A 200 19.54 9.42 -3.01
CA PHE A 200 18.48 9.66 -2.05
C PHE A 200 18.43 8.57 -0.97
N ARG A 201 18.47 7.29 -1.35
CA ARG A 201 18.45 6.16 -0.42
C ARG A 201 19.65 6.19 0.52
N GLN A 202 20.85 6.44 0.01
CA GLN A 202 22.04 6.56 0.85
C GLN A 202 21.89 7.72 1.85
N ALA A 203 21.35 8.85 1.40
CA ALA A 203 21.10 9.99 2.27
C ALA A 203 20.01 9.71 3.31
N HIS A 204 18.96 8.97 2.95
CA HIS A 204 17.88 8.55 3.84
C HIS A 204 18.34 7.50 4.87
N GLN A 205 19.21 6.57 4.50
CA GLN A 205 19.82 5.61 5.45
C GLN A 205 20.63 6.32 6.53
N ASN A 206 21.33 7.40 6.16
CA ASN A 206 22.09 8.23 7.11
C ASN A 206 21.21 9.20 7.90
N ASN A 207 20.03 9.53 7.38
CA ASN A 207 19.04 10.40 8.02
C ASN A 207 17.61 9.92 7.68
N PRO A 208 17.00 9.05 8.50
CA PRO A 208 15.66 8.50 8.23
C PRO A 208 14.54 9.54 8.17
N THR A 209 14.78 10.78 8.62
CA THR A 209 13.80 11.87 8.49
C THR A 209 13.88 12.57 7.13
N ARG A 210 14.91 12.31 6.33
CA ARG A 210 15.08 12.93 5.01
C ARG A 210 14.02 12.40 4.06
N SER A 211 13.23 13.31 3.51
CA SER A 211 12.13 12.98 2.59
C SER A 211 12.53 13.18 1.13
N ILE A 212 11.88 12.49 0.21
CA ILE A 212 12.06 12.76 -1.23
C ILE A 212 11.67 14.20 -1.59
N VAL A 213 10.71 14.75 -0.86
CA VAL A 213 10.22 16.11 -1.01
C VAL A 213 11.33 17.13 -0.76
N GLU A 214 12.10 16.91 0.31
CA GLU A 214 13.27 17.71 0.64
C GLU A 214 14.35 17.58 -0.45
N GLN A 215 14.59 16.35 -0.92
CA GLN A 215 15.62 16.06 -1.93
C GLN A 215 15.37 16.77 -3.27
N VAL A 216 14.14 16.74 -3.78
CA VAL A 216 13.80 17.28 -5.11
C VAL A 216 13.63 18.82 -5.09
N GLY A 217 13.98 19.46 -3.97
CA GLY A 217 14.00 20.91 -3.83
C GLY A 217 12.62 21.54 -3.62
N GLY A 218 11.71 20.82 -2.96
CA GLY A 218 10.38 21.31 -2.59
C GLY A 218 10.38 22.15 -1.32
N ASN A 219 9.35 22.99 -1.16
CA ASN A 219 9.05 23.60 0.13
C ASN A 219 8.48 22.50 1.05
N VAL A 220 9.33 21.94 1.92
CA VAL A 220 8.96 20.86 2.87
C VAL A 220 7.77 21.26 3.72
N ALA A 221 7.71 22.52 4.18
CA ALA A 221 6.59 23.04 4.95
C ALA A 221 5.29 23.05 4.13
N TYR A 222 5.37 23.32 2.83
CA TYR A 222 4.21 23.27 1.95
C TYR A 222 3.70 21.85 1.71
N VAL A 223 4.58 20.90 1.39
CA VAL A 223 4.13 19.50 1.20
C VAL A 223 3.63 18.91 2.51
N ARG A 224 4.28 19.28 3.62
CA ARG A 224 3.74 19.05 4.97
C ARG A 224 2.34 19.62 5.11
N SER A 225 2.08 20.86 4.68
CA SER A 225 0.73 21.44 4.73
C SER A 225 -0.30 20.75 3.82
N LEU A 226 0.14 20.16 2.69
CA LEU A 226 -0.76 19.40 1.81
C LEU A 226 -1.22 18.12 2.49
N LEU A 227 -0.29 17.45 3.18
CA LEU A 227 -0.46 16.12 3.77
C LEU A 227 -0.94 16.16 5.21
N GLN A 228 -0.67 17.25 5.93
CA GLN A 228 -1.36 17.56 7.17
C GLN A 228 -2.84 17.64 6.85
N ASP A 229 -3.60 16.73 7.42
CA ASP A 229 -5.03 16.93 7.53
C ASP A 229 -5.20 18.16 8.42
N SER A 230 -5.60 19.29 7.83
CA SER A 230 -5.75 20.56 8.53
C SER A 230 -6.88 20.53 9.55
N ARG A 231 -7.65 19.44 9.59
CA ARG A 231 -8.37 19.12 10.80
C ARG A 231 -7.30 18.97 11.90
N ILE A 232 -6.38 18.00 11.85
CA ILE A 232 -5.50 17.40 12.92
C ILE A 232 -4.44 18.30 13.54
N SER A 233 -4.25 19.49 13.00
CA SER A 233 -3.19 20.35 13.47
C SER A 233 -3.49 20.96 14.84
N VAL A 234 -2.57 20.70 15.78
CA VAL A 234 -2.25 21.47 17.01
C VAL A 234 -2.86 20.95 18.32
N VAL A 235 -2.19 19.95 18.93
CA VAL A 235 -1.95 19.99 20.38
C VAL A 235 -0.53 20.54 20.54
N GLU A 236 -0.43 21.82 20.92
CA GLU A 236 0.86 22.42 21.28
C GLU A 236 1.27 21.89 22.66
N GLU A 237 2.37 21.15 22.70
CA GLU A 237 3.04 20.52 23.86
C GLU A 237 3.36 21.49 25.03
N ASN A 238 3.18 22.80 24.84
CA ASN A 238 3.55 23.84 25.81
C ASN A 238 2.37 24.52 26.54
N SER A 239 1.14 24.00 26.42
CA SER A 239 -0.05 24.67 26.98
C SER A 239 -1.01 23.77 27.79
N LEU A 240 -0.52 22.67 28.37
CA LEU A 240 -1.25 21.92 29.39
C LEU A 240 -1.17 22.60 30.77
N GLU A 241 -1.71 23.82 30.90
CA GLU A 241 -2.38 24.18 32.15
C GLU A 241 -3.83 23.70 32.01
N MET A 242 -4.10 22.50 32.54
CA MET A 242 -5.46 22.00 32.76
C MET A 242 -6.22 23.02 33.60
N THR A 243 -7.03 23.86 32.95
CA THR A 243 -8.04 24.63 33.66
C THR A 243 -9.17 23.66 34.04
N ASP A 244 -9.29 23.44 35.34
CA ASP A 244 -10.21 22.57 36.08
C ASP A 244 -11.62 22.44 35.44
N VAL A 245 -11.93 21.25 34.90
CA VAL A 245 -13.20 20.94 34.17
C VAL A 245 -14.34 20.58 35.15
N ASN A 246 -14.21 20.90 36.43
CA ASN A 246 -15.20 20.52 37.44
C ASN A 246 -16.53 21.30 37.45
N ASN A 247 -16.82 22.15 36.45
CA ASN A 247 -17.98 23.07 36.51
C ASN A 247 -19.09 22.89 35.45
N LEU A 248 -19.18 21.78 34.71
CA LEU A 248 -20.27 21.56 33.75
C LEU A 248 -21.03 20.24 33.97
N ARG A 249 -21.66 20.11 35.15
CA ARG A 249 -22.84 19.24 35.34
C ARG A 249 -24.11 20.10 35.35
N GLY A 250 -24.55 20.50 34.16
CA GLY A 250 -25.85 21.14 33.94
C GLY A 250 -26.61 20.39 32.85
N GLN A 251 -27.74 19.81 33.22
CA GLN A 251 -28.63 19.02 32.37
C GLN A 251 -29.04 19.77 31.09
N GLY A 252 -28.71 19.22 29.92
CA GLY A 252 -29.10 19.75 28.62
C GLY A 252 -29.41 18.63 27.64
N ARG A 253 -30.71 18.44 27.39
CA ARG A 253 -31.29 17.51 26.41
C ARG A 253 -30.68 17.75 25.02
N VAL A 254 -29.95 16.77 24.49
CA VAL A 254 -29.34 16.83 23.15
C VAL A 254 -30.45 16.71 22.11
N THR A 255 -30.89 17.84 21.56
CA THR A 255 -31.69 17.88 20.34
C THR A 255 -30.78 17.60 19.14
N SER A 256 -31.12 16.56 18.40
CA SER A 256 -30.53 16.18 17.11
C SER A 256 -30.71 17.32 16.09
N GLY A 257 -29.69 18.17 15.97
CA GLY A 257 -29.70 19.32 15.06
C GLY A 257 -28.36 20.03 14.98
N ARG A 258 -27.25 19.34 15.25
CA ARG A 258 -25.92 19.93 15.11
C ARG A 258 -25.59 20.00 13.62
N GLN A 259 -25.92 21.12 12.99
CA GLN A 259 -25.35 21.47 11.69
C GLN A 259 -23.84 21.42 11.83
N ILE A 260 -23.20 20.54 11.06
CA ILE A 260 -21.76 20.55 10.88
C ILE A 260 -21.42 21.95 10.35
N PRO A 261 -20.61 22.76 11.05
CA PRO A 261 -20.23 24.06 10.55
C PRO A 261 -19.60 23.87 9.16
N PRO A 262 -19.98 24.70 8.17
CA PRO A 262 -19.40 24.59 6.84
C PRO A 262 -17.88 24.66 6.98
N THR A 263 -17.19 23.72 6.32
CA THR A 263 -15.72 23.72 6.23
C THR A 263 -15.28 25.14 5.92
N PRO A 264 -14.43 25.77 6.75
CA PRO A 264 -13.94 27.12 6.48
C PRO A 264 -13.45 27.15 5.04
N ALA A 265 -13.84 28.18 4.28
CA ALA A 265 -13.33 28.39 2.94
C ALA A 265 -11.82 28.63 3.06
N GLN A 266 -11.02 27.56 3.05
CA GLN A 266 -9.58 27.64 3.04
C GLN A 266 -9.22 28.30 1.72
N ALA A 267 -8.61 29.48 1.80
CA ALA A 267 -7.94 30.08 0.68
C ALA A 267 -6.95 29.04 0.15
N ASN A 268 -7.29 28.42 -0.98
CA ASN A 268 -6.44 27.43 -1.63
C ASN A 268 -5.15 28.20 -2.00
N PRO A 269 -4.02 28.01 -1.29
CA PRO A 269 -2.80 28.68 -1.67
C PRO A 269 -2.50 28.26 -3.11
N SER A 270 -2.30 29.22 -4.00
CA SER A 270 -2.01 28.92 -5.39
C SER A 270 -0.82 27.95 -5.45
N LEU A 271 -1.04 26.80 -6.11
CA LEU A 271 0.00 25.78 -6.31
C LEU A 271 1.17 26.41 -7.06
N GLN A 272 2.24 26.75 -6.33
CA GLN A 272 3.45 27.31 -6.92
C GLN A 272 4.10 26.26 -7.84
N PRO A 273 4.72 26.65 -8.98
CA PRO A 273 5.30 25.71 -9.96
C PRO A 273 6.32 24.73 -9.38
N GLN A 274 7.07 25.13 -8.35
CA GLN A 274 8.02 24.30 -7.61
C GLN A 274 7.37 23.13 -6.85
N ASN A 275 6.10 23.25 -6.47
CA ASN A 275 5.33 22.19 -5.82
C ASN A 275 4.94 21.06 -6.80
N LEU A 276 5.06 21.31 -8.11
CA LEU A 276 4.75 20.32 -9.15
C LEU A 276 5.90 19.34 -9.40
N ARG A 277 7.11 19.57 -8.88
CA ARG A 277 8.28 18.72 -9.20
C ARG A 277 8.14 17.30 -8.64
N VAL A 278 7.77 17.17 -7.36
CA VAL A 278 7.50 15.87 -6.73
C VAL A 278 6.33 15.16 -7.44
N LEU A 279 5.28 15.91 -7.78
CA LEU A 279 4.16 15.35 -8.54
C LEU A 279 4.56 14.94 -9.97
N ARG A 280 5.50 15.62 -10.63
CA ARG A 280 6.07 15.19 -11.92
C ARG A 280 6.79 13.87 -11.79
N LEU A 281 7.53 13.67 -10.70
CA LEU A 281 8.23 12.42 -10.42
C LEU A 281 7.23 11.26 -10.26
N PHE A 282 6.14 11.46 -9.51
CA PHE A 282 5.09 10.44 -9.32
C PHE A 282 4.17 10.24 -10.54
N ASN A 283 4.00 11.28 -11.35
CA ASN A 283 3.12 11.27 -12.52
C ASN A 283 3.86 10.90 -13.81
N ASN A 284 4.90 10.08 -13.71
CA ASN A 284 5.74 9.76 -14.85
C ASN A 284 5.08 8.71 -15.76
N ALA A 285 4.70 9.11 -16.98
CA ALA A 285 4.06 8.22 -17.95
C ALA A 285 4.99 7.12 -18.49
N ARG A 286 6.32 7.26 -18.33
CA ARG A 286 7.29 6.23 -18.73
C ARG A 286 7.15 4.94 -17.92
N LEU A 287 6.51 5.01 -16.75
CA LEU A 287 6.15 3.87 -15.88
C LEU A 287 5.09 2.93 -16.48
N GLN A 288 4.67 3.17 -17.72
CA GLN A 288 3.81 2.23 -18.45
C GLN A 288 4.56 0.98 -18.94
N SER A 289 5.87 1.06 -19.17
CA SER A 289 6.70 -0.11 -19.49
C SER A 289 7.54 -0.43 -18.27
N ASP A 290 7.20 -1.51 -17.57
CA ASP A 290 7.83 -1.90 -16.30
C ASP A 290 7.87 -3.43 -16.19
N PRO A 291 8.99 -4.05 -15.77
CA PRO A 291 9.10 -5.51 -15.68
C PRO A 291 8.07 -6.15 -14.76
N LEU A 292 7.67 -5.49 -13.66
CA LEU A 292 6.60 -5.98 -12.80
C LEU A 292 5.27 -5.92 -13.54
N ARG A 293 4.97 -4.85 -14.30
CA ARG A 293 3.75 -4.78 -15.10
C ARG A 293 3.70 -5.86 -16.18
N ASP A 294 4.81 -6.07 -16.88
CA ASP A 294 4.93 -7.09 -17.91
C ASP A 294 4.75 -8.49 -17.32
N PHE A 295 5.30 -8.73 -16.13
CA PHE A 295 5.00 -9.92 -15.35
C PHE A 295 3.50 -10.05 -15.10
N LEU A 296 2.84 -9.06 -14.49
CA LEU A 296 1.40 -9.10 -14.17
C LEU A 296 0.51 -9.43 -15.39
N ARG A 297 0.87 -8.94 -16.58
CA ARG A 297 0.19 -9.25 -17.85
C ARG A 297 0.39 -10.70 -18.30
N GLN A 298 1.55 -11.28 -18.00
CA GLN A 298 1.94 -12.62 -18.43
C GLN A 298 1.59 -13.73 -17.43
N THR A 299 1.47 -13.42 -16.13
CA THR A 299 1.29 -14.41 -15.05
C THR A 299 -0.04 -15.19 -15.11
N ALA A 300 -0.91 -14.91 -16.09
CA ALA A 300 -2.16 -15.64 -16.34
C ALA A 300 -1.99 -17.10 -16.80
N ARG A 301 -0.76 -17.62 -17.00
CA ARG A 301 -0.54 -19.02 -17.42
C ARG A 301 -0.64 -19.99 -16.24
N GLY A 302 -1.87 -20.35 -15.87
CA GLY A 302 -2.18 -21.43 -14.92
C GLY A 302 -2.26 -21.01 -13.45
N ARG A 303 -2.18 -19.71 -13.14
CA ARG A 303 -2.38 -19.13 -11.81
C ARG A 303 -3.39 -18.00 -11.90
N ILE A 304 -4.11 -17.77 -10.80
CA ILE A 304 -4.95 -16.57 -10.64
C ILE A 304 -4.15 -15.56 -9.83
N VAL A 305 -3.90 -14.39 -10.41
CA VAL A 305 -3.16 -13.31 -9.75
C VAL A 305 -3.99 -12.04 -9.84
N VAL A 306 -4.31 -11.45 -8.68
CA VAL A 306 -5.07 -10.21 -8.60
C VAL A 306 -4.22 -9.15 -7.90
N PRO A 307 -3.64 -8.20 -8.65
CA PRO A 307 -2.87 -7.13 -8.04
C PRO A 307 -3.79 -6.02 -7.52
N VAL A 308 -3.47 -5.54 -6.32
CA VAL A 308 -4.17 -4.51 -5.56
C VAL A 308 -3.12 -3.50 -5.11
N ALA A 309 -3.38 -2.21 -5.31
CA ALA A 309 -2.43 -1.18 -4.89
C ALA A 309 -3.10 0.08 -4.34
N SER A 310 -2.44 0.68 -3.37
CA SER A 310 -2.83 1.96 -2.77
C SER A 310 -2.74 3.10 -3.79
N SER A 311 -3.74 3.99 -3.85
CA SER A 311 -3.74 5.09 -4.84
C SER A 311 -2.77 6.23 -4.53
N GLY A 312 -2.37 6.40 -3.27
CA GLY A 312 -1.50 7.46 -2.76
C GLY A 312 -2.28 8.53 -1.97
N ASN A 313 -1.57 9.35 -1.20
CA ASN A 313 -2.15 10.26 -0.21
C ASN A 313 -1.97 11.75 -0.58
N PHE A 314 -2.08 12.11 -1.86
CA PHE A 314 -1.73 13.45 -2.36
C PHE A 314 -2.93 14.24 -2.93
N LYS A 315 -4.17 13.85 -2.62
CA LYS A 315 -5.40 14.50 -3.14
C LYS A 315 -5.47 14.58 -4.67
N GLN A 316 -4.80 13.65 -5.35
CA GLN A 316 -4.76 13.63 -6.81
C GLN A 316 -6.02 12.99 -7.37
N ARG A 317 -6.49 13.47 -8.52
CA ARG A 317 -7.64 12.89 -9.24
C ARG A 317 -7.35 11.54 -9.88
N GLN A 318 -6.12 11.06 -9.78
CA GLN A 318 -5.68 9.79 -10.34
C GLN A 318 -4.74 9.11 -9.36
N PRO A 319 -4.72 7.76 -9.30
CA PRO A 319 -3.77 7.03 -8.48
C PRO A 319 -2.35 7.19 -9.04
N PHE A 320 -1.33 6.87 -8.26
CA PHE A 320 0.04 6.70 -8.78
C PHE A 320 0.27 5.27 -9.29
N PHE A 321 1.39 5.03 -9.97
CA PHE A 321 1.80 3.68 -10.33
C PHE A 321 2.33 2.94 -9.10
N PRO A 322 2.08 1.63 -8.92
CA PRO A 322 1.44 0.71 -9.87
C PRO A 322 -0.10 0.75 -9.89
N ALA A 323 -0.75 1.41 -8.94
CA ALA A 323 -2.22 1.46 -8.83
C ALA A 323 -2.94 2.01 -10.09
N ARG A 324 -2.26 2.83 -10.89
CA ARG A 324 -2.77 3.33 -12.18
C ARG A 324 -2.71 2.32 -13.33
N TRP A 325 -2.02 1.19 -13.18
CA TRP A 325 -2.03 0.19 -14.24
C TRP A 325 -3.45 -0.40 -14.41
N PRO A 326 -3.96 -0.57 -15.64
CA PRO A 326 -5.26 -1.18 -15.90
C PRO A 326 -5.43 -2.58 -15.32
N GLU A 327 -4.33 -3.30 -15.13
CA GLU A 327 -4.32 -4.64 -14.56
C GLU A 327 -4.52 -4.63 -13.03
N VAL A 328 -4.36 -3.47 -12.38
CA VAL A 328 -4.30 -3.30 -10.91
C VAL A 328 -5.58 -2.67 -10.38
N ILE A 329 -6.11 -3.26 -9.30
CA ILE A 329 -7.20 -2.65 -8.54
C ILE A 329 -6.58 -1.51 -7.71
N SER A 330 -6.80 -0.27 -8.14
CA SER A 330 -6.45 0.91 -7.34
C SER A 330 -7.44 1.08 -6.19
N VAL A 331 -6.90 1.36 -4.99
CA VAL A 331 -7.68 1.51 -3.77
C VAL A 331 -7.48 2.89 -3.15
N SER A 332 -8.58 3.63 -2.98
CA SER A 332 -8.64 4.87 -2.22
C SER A 332 -9.16 4.61 -0.80
N ALA A 333 -8.99 5.61 0.06
CA ALA A 333 -9.31 5.52 1.48
C ALA A 333 -10.51 6.39 1.85
N ASN A 334 -11.37 5.84 2.71
CA ASN A 334 -12.44 6.52 3.41
C ASN A 334 -12.18 6.55 4.92
N GLU A 335 -12.92 7.42 5.61
CA GLU A 335 -13.02 7.51 7.05
C GLU A 335 -13.98 6.47 7.61
N GLY A 336 -13.50 5.74 8.63
CA GLY A 336 -14.26 4.87 9.52
C GLY A 336 -15.57 4.29 8.98
N ASN A 337 -16.63 4.49 9.76
CA ASN A 337 -17.91 3.83 9.56
C ASN A 337 -18.89 4.62 8.68
N ASP A 338 -18.62 5.89 8.44
CA ASP A 338 -19.48 6.78 7.64
C ASP A 338 -19.11 6.82 6.15
N PHE A 339 -18.01 6.14 5.79
CA PHE A 339 -17.47 6.06 4.43
C PHE A 339 -17.21 7.43 3.78
N ARG A 340 -17.03 8.50 4.56
CA ARG A 340 -16.64 9.79 4.00
C ARG A 340 -15.27 9.65 3.35
N PHE A 341 -15.12 10.21 2.16
CA PHE A 341 -13.83 10.18 1.47
C PHE A 341 -12.75 10.84 2.33
N TRP A 342 -11.66 10.14 2.58
CA TRP A 342 -10.57 10.72 3.36
C TRP A 342 -9.88 11.78 2.50
N LEU A 343 -9.87 13.02 2.99
CA LEU A 343 -9.49 14.20 2.19
C LEU A 343 -8.11 14.09 1.53
N GLN A 344 -7.18 13.33 2.11
CA GLN A 344 -5.82 13.13 1.60
C GLN A 344 -5.75 12.07 0.49
N SER A 345 -6.72 11.17 0.39
CA SER A 345 -6.70 10.07 -0.57
C SER A 345 -6.65 10.59 -2.01
N ASN A 346 -5.80 9.95 -2.84
CA ASN A 346 -5.93 10.03 -4.29
C ASN A 346 -7.17 9.25 -4.73
N ASN A 347 -7.71 9.61 -5.89
CA ASN A 347 -8.79 8.85 -6.49
C ASN A 347 -8.35 7.46 -6.95
N ALA A 348 -9.29 6.51 -6.96
CA ALA A 348 -9.05 5.11 -7.27
C ALA A 348 -10.28 4.41 -7.84
N ALA A 349 -10.11 3.18 -8.36
CA ALA A 349 -11.20 2.39 -8.91
C ALA A 349 -12.23 1.99 -7.84
N VAL A 350 -11.76 1.69 -6.63
CA VAL A 350 -12.60 1.36 -5.48
C VAL A 350 -12.18 2.17 -4.27
N SER A 351 -13.14 2.49 -3.39
CA SER A 351 -12.86 3.08 -2.08
C SER A 351 -13.37 2.22 -0.93
N VAL A 352 -12.60 2.17 0.15
CA VAL A 352 -12.88 1.42 1.39
C VAL A 352 -12.32 2.17 2.60
N PRO A 353 -12.73 1.84 3.84
CA PRO A 353 -12.11 2.39 5.04
C PRO A 353 -10.59 2.20 5.02
N GLY A 354 -9.87 3.30 5.20
CA GLY A 354 -8.41 3.40 5.13
C GLY A 354 -7.82 4.37 6.14
N ALA A 355 -8.67 5.13 6.83
CA ALA A 355 -8.27 6.12 7.80
C ALA A 355 -8.62 5.67 9.23
N TRP A 356 -7.75 6.01 10.18
CA TRP A 356 -7.94 5.79 11.62
C TRP A 356 -7.94 4.32 12.03
N PHE A 357 -6.99 3.54 11.53
CA PHE A 357 -6.67 2.22 12.10
C PHE A 357 -5.85 2.40 13.38
N LEU A 358 -6.21 1.68 14.44
CA LEU A 358 -5.45 1.59 15.69
C LEU A 358 -4.38 0.50 15.58
N PHE A 359 -3.13 0.86 15.88
CA PHE A 359 -1.98 -0.04 15.83
C PHE A 359 -1.55 -0.47 17.24
N ASP A 360 -0.57 -1.39 17.31
CA ASP A 360 -0.19 -2.07 18.55
C ASP A 360 0.62 -1.13 19.47
N ASP A 361 1.18 -0.07 18.88
CA ASP A 361 1.81 1.05 19.59
C ASP A 361 0.80 2.06 20.14
N GLY A 362 -0.51 1.83 19.97
CA GLY A 362 -1.57 2.70 20.44
C GLY A 362 -1.81 3.93 19.56
N GLU A 363 -1.15 4.04 18.40
CA GLU A 363 -1.34 5.16 17.49
C GLU A 363 -2.42 4.86 16.44
N TYR A 364 -3.17 5.91 16.08
CA TYR A 364 -4.10 5.86 14.95
C TYR A 364 -3.42 6.35 13.68
N ARG A 365 -3.51 5.57 12.60
CA ARG A 365 -2.93 5.95 11.30
C ARG A 365 -3.94 5.89 10.17
N ALA A 366 -3.70 6.70 9.15
CA ALA A 366 -4.55 6.81 7.97
C ALA A 366 -3.71 6.75 6.69
N GLY A 367 -4.25 6.11 5.65
CA GLY A 367 -3.54 5.95 4.39
C GLY A 367 -4.26 5.05 3.41
N THR A 368 -4.11 5.32 2.11
CA THR A 368 -4.53 4.37 1.07
C THR A 368 -3.78 3.05 1.16
N SER A 369 -2.59 3.05 1.78
CA SER A 369 -1.83 1.85 2.13
C SER A 369 -2.53 0.97 3.16
N PHE A 370 -3.40 1.53 4.01
CA PHE A 370 -4.19 0.77 5.00
C PHE A 370 -5.58 0.39 4.44
N ALA A 371 -6.06 1.12 3.42
CA ALA A 371 -7.22 0.73 2.64
C ALA A 371 -6.97 -0.50 1.75
N ALA A 372 -5.80 -0.58 1.10
CA ALA A 372 -5.45 -1.67 0.19
C ALA A 372 -5.56 -3.07 0.85
N PRO A 373 -5.08 -3.31 2.08
CA PRO A 373 -5.35 -4.50 2.89
C PRO A 373 -6.79 -4.97 2.90
N VAL A 374 -7.75 -4.06 3.06
CA VAL A 374 -9.19 -4.39 3.10
C VAL A 374 -9.60 -5.02 1.78
N VAL A 375 -9.31 -4.37 0.65
CA VAL A 375 -9.62 -4.91 -0.68
C VAL A 375 -8.87 -6.22 -0.94
N SER A 376 -7.61 -6.33 -0.52
CA SER A 376 -6.82 -7.55 -0.68
C SER A 376 -7.43 -8.74 0.05
N LEU A 377 -7.88 -8.55 1.30
CA LEU A 377 -8.52 -9.63 2.05
C LEU A 377 -9.87 -10.01 1.45
N LEU A 378 -10.68 -9.04 1.05
CA LEU A 378 -11.95 -9.31 0.37
C LEU A 378 -11.70 -10.14 -0.90
N ILE A 379 -10.83 -9.69 -1.80
CA ILE A 379 -10.48 -10.48 -3.01
C ILE A 379 -9.97 -11.88 -2.62
N ALA A 380 -9.15 -12.01 -1.58
CA ALA A 380 -8.67 -13.33 -1.14
C ALA A 380 -9.84 -14.23 -0.71
N MET A 381 -10.84 -13.71 0.00
CA MET A 381 -12.06 -14.45 0.32
C MET A 381 -12.81 -14.91 -0.94
N ASP A 382 -12.97 -14.05 -1.95
CA ASP A 382 -13.61 -14.45 -3.22
C ASP A 382 -12.81 -15.57 -3.90
N LEU A 383 -11.48 -15.45 -3.91
CA LEU A 383 -10.57 -16.43 -4.47
C LEU A 383 -10.58 -17.77 -3.73
N THR A 384 -11.09 -17.86 -2.50
CA THR A 384 -11.24 -19.16 -1.83
C THR A 384 -12.41 -19.98 -2.41
N GLN A 385 -13.34 -19.37 -3.16
CA GLN A 385 -14.45 -20.09 -3.80
C GLN A 385 -13.96 -20.91 -4.99
N SER A 386 -14.60 -22.04 -5.28
CA SER A 386 -14.27 -22.84 -6.48
C SER A 386 -14.48 -22.04 -7.77
N GLN A 387 -15.43 -21.11 -7.77
CA GLN A 387 -15.73 -20.18 -8.87
C GLN A 387 -15.78 -18.75 -8.31
N PRO A 388 -14.62 -18.07 -8.23
CA PRO A 388 -14.55 -16.68 -7.78
C PRO A 388 -15.38 -15.77 -8.70
N ARG A 389 -16.12 -14.82 -8.13
CA ARG A 389 -17.03 -13.92 -8.85
C ARG A 389 -16.34 -12.66 -9.36
N CYS A 390 -15.42 -12.12 -8.56
CA CYS A 390 -14.72 -10.86 -8.81
C CYS A 390 -13.31 -11.03 -9.39
N ALA A 391 -12.77 -12.27 -9.38
CA ALA A 391 -11.35 -12.53 -9.62
C ALA A 391 -10.83 -12.06 -10.98
N LEU A 392 -11.25 -12.68 -12.09
CA LEU A 392 -10.75 -12.38 -13.43
C LEU A 392 -11.85 -12.56 -14.48
N ARG A 393 -12.16 -11.50 -15.24
CA ARG A 393 -12.96 -11.55 -16.47
C ARG A 393 -12.08 -11.11 -17.63
N GLY A 394 -11.76 -12.02 -18.54
CA GLY A 394 -10.87 -11.72 -19.68
C GLY A 394 -9.42 -11.40 -19.27
N GLY A 395 -8.92 -12.00 -18.19
CA GLY A 395 -7.53 -11.83 -17.73
C GLY A 395 -7.27 -10.59 -16.87
N THR A 396 -8.30 -9.79 -16.56
CA THR A 396 -8.22 -8.65 -15.63
C THR A 396 -9.29 -8.78 -14.55
N SER A 397 -9.04 -8.23 -13.35
CA SER A 397 -10.05 -8.25 -12.29
C SER A 397 -11.26 -7.41 -12.66
N ALA A 398 -12.45 -7.89 -12.32
CA ALA A 398 -13.69 -7.13 -12.52
C ALA A 398 -13.70 -5.78 -11.80
N LEU A 399 -12.83 -5.62 -10.79
CA LEU A 399 -12.70 -4.39 -10.01
C LEU A 399 -11.62 -3.44 -10.55
N ALA A 400 -10.75 -3.89 -11.47
CA ALA A 400 -9.68 -3.07 -12.07
C ALA A 400 -10.22 -2.26 -13.27
N ARG A 401 -11.06 -1.25 -12.98
CA ARG A 401 -11.87 -0.56 -14.02
C ARG A 401 -11.23 0.67 -14.66
N GLY A 402 -10.23 1.28 -14.04
CA GLY A 402 -9.52 2.45 -14.57
C GLY A 402 -10.32 3.76 -14.66
N ASN A 403 -11.58 3.79 -14.20
CA ASN A 403 -12.43 5.00 -14.18
C ASN A 403 -12.14 5.94 -12.99
N TYR A 404 -11.46 5.45 -11.95
CA TYR A 404 -11.00 6.22 -10.78
C TYR A 404 -12.07 7.08 -10.09
N ASP A 405 -13.31 6.58 -10.02
CA ASP A 405 -14.47 7.32 -9.53
C ASP A 405 -14.68 7.20 -8.00
N ASN A 406 -13.75 6.59 -7.25
CA ASN A 406 -13.88 6.31 -5.81
C ASN A 406 -15.17 5.58 -5.43
N THR A 407 -15.66 4.70 -6.29
CA THR A 407 -16.89 3.97 -6.02
C THR A 407 -16.69 3.06 -4.81
N LEU A 408 -17.63 3.06 -3.87
CA LEU A 408 -17.56 2.20 -2.69
C LEU A 408 -17.49 0.74 -3.11
N ILE A 409 -16.63 -0.06 -2.46
CA ILE A 409 -16.41 -1.46 -2.84
C ILE A 409 -17.72 -2.26 -2.93
N GLY A 410 -18.66 -2.02 -2.01
CA GLY A 410 -19.96 -2.71 -2.00
C GLY A 410 -20.80 -2.42 -3.25
N ASP A 411 -20.74 -1.20 -3.78
CA ASP A 411 -21.43 -0.83 -5.01
C ASP A 411 -20.78 -1.47 -6.23
N VAL A 412 -19.45 -1.45 -6.31
CA VAL A 412 -18.70 -2.08 -7.41
C VAL A 412 -18.93 -3.59 -7.42
N VAL A 413 -18.88 -4.25 -6.27
CA VAL A 413 -19.13 -5.70 -6.18
C VAL A 413 -20.54 -6.05 -6.64
N ARG A 414 -21.56 -5.31 -6.19
CA ARG A 414 -22.96 -5.53 -6.62
C ARG A 414 -23.14 -5.35 -8.12
N GLN A 415 -22.42 -4.40 -8.71
CA GLN A 415 -22.57 -4.07 -10.11
C GLN A 415 -21.81 -5.05 -11.03
N PHE A 416 -20.67 -5.59 -10.59
CA PHE A 416 -19.72 -6.25 -11.49
C PHE A 416 -19.40 -7.73 -11.21
N CYS A 417 -19.76 -8.31 -10.06
CA CYS A 417 -19.27 -9.65 -9.66
C CYS A 417 -20.22 -10.85 -9.85
#